data_AF-A0A1Z5KRE3-F1
#
_entry.id   AF-A0A1Z5KRE3-F1
#
_cell.length_a   1.000
_cell.length_b   1.000
_cell.length_c   1.000
_cell.angle_alpha   90.00
_cell.angle_beta   90.00
_cell.angle_gamma   90.00
#
_symmetry.space_group_name_H-M   'P 1'
#
loop_
_entity.id
_entity.type
_entity.pdbx_description
1 polymer ?
#
loop_
_entity_poly.entity_id
_entity_poly.type
_entity_poly.pdbx_seq_one_letter_code
_entity_poly.pdbx_strand_id
1 'polypeptide(L)'
;MRLNGILLVVSWLHSISSARSAISGRMLNTRGIEYPSYRFRPYSTLDEDVVPIAQSLGYDEKSWNALGSNPWEFYSFETIKSDGSRMVVDAIQALGFNETVWDCYINHYRDFSWQELADEGVVVFAVILGWNEEMWDGMTSSPETEFMLWDKLNLGQQQAAIEFCFTQVIWDGVNIEDWESSTPEGSSPDSPVAAPFAPPTVAPSKSPITATKSPVVVNEHTPAPVAQENNEPASRPTVAPTLHQNTQQTDTPTSGTQETASPSQAQQIGEDAPSIPSVDDIRYVIWGDLSEDRRKLASELGYDKGTWNTPGTADIEYYSIEGLAEAERQDDTNKISEMGFSDEQWDCYVHHYISFSWEALESVGVDSHFTSLGWSQLSWDGETDEVPASEEKSWEELSDEERSGAVGLCYIHQTWDGYSLDDPEWKAIGSQNPESGADSPSESASSRQSVASWLSLLITIYITANSFV
;
A
#
# COMPACT_ATOMS: atom_id res chain seq x y z
N MET A 1 -34.00 46.91 -45.48
CA MET A 1 -34.12 46.44 -44.08
C MET A 1 -33.86 44.94 -44.06
N ARG A 2 -32.79 44.53 -43.35
CA ARG A 2 -32.38 43.18 -42.87
C ARG A 2 -32.20 42.06 -43.93
N LEU A 3 -30.97 41.65 -44.31
CA LEU A 3 -29.97 40.78 -43.64
C LEU A 3 -30.42 39.32 -43.38
N ASN A 4 -29.80 38.38 -44.10
CA ASN A 4 -29.26 37.06 -43.71
C ASN A 4 -28.93 36.29 -45.03
N GLY A 5 -27.79 35.65 -45.25
CA GLY A 5 -26.71 35.21 -44.36
C GLY A 5 -26.26 33.82 -44.83
N ILE A 6 -25.02 33.75 -45.30
CA ILE A 6 -24.29 32.67 -46.00
C ILE A 6 -24.17 31.36 -45.20
N LEU A 7 -24.19 30.20 -45.88
CA LEU A 7 -23.46 28.97 -45.48
C LEU A 7 -23.45 27.93 -46.62
N LEU A 8 -22.33 27.81 -47.34
CA LEU A 8 -21.99 26.67 -48.21
C LEU A 8 -20.47 26.67 -48.52
N VAL A 9 -19.64 26.40 -47.51
CA VAL A 9 -18.29 25.82 -47.68
C VAL A 9 -17.94 25.17 -46.34
N VAL A 10 -17.95 23.84 -46.24
CA VAL A 10 -16.93 22.98 -45.58
C VAL A 10 -17.40 21.54 -45.82
N SER A 11 -16.85 20.88 -46.85
CA SER A 11 -16.95 19.42 -47.01
C SER A 11 -15.54 18.93 -47.32
N TRP A 12 -14.68 18.96 -46.30
CA TRP A 12 -13.31 18.44 -46.32
C TRP A 12 -12.79 18.30 -44.87
N LEU A 13 -13.49 17.53 -44.01
CA LEU A 13 -13.04 17.20 -42.64
C LEU A 13 -13.66 15.89 -42.10
N HIS A 14 -14.01 14.92 -42.96
CA HIS A 14 -14.64 13.65 -42.52
C HIS A 14 -13.87 12.39 -42.97
N SER A 15 -12.56 12.47 -43.22
CA SER A 15 -11.75 11.31 -43.62
C SER A 15 -10.58 10.99 -42.67
N ILE A 16 -10.68 11.31 -41.38
CA ILE A 16 -9.71 10.84 -40.35
C ILE A 16 -10.38 10.05 -39.21
N SER A 17 -11.70 9.85 -39.19
CA SER A 17 -12.37 9.13 -38.09
C SER A 17 -12.50 7.60 -38.26
N SER A 18 -11.68 6.92 -39.06
CA SER A 18 -11.88 5.48 -39.34
C SER A 18 -10.66 4.58 -39.10
N ALA A 19 -9.85 4.89 -38.09
CA ALA A 19 -8.76 4.01 -37.64
C ALA A 19 -8.50 4.01 -36.12
N ARG A 20 -9.50 4.32 -35.27
CA ARG A 20 -9.35 4.32 -33.79
C ARG A 20 -10.17 3.24 -33.05
N SER A 21 -10.55 2.15 -33.69
CA SER A 21 -11.29 1.07 -33.02
C SER A 21 -10.62 -0.29 -33.23
N ALA A 22 -9.54 -0.54 -32.48
CA ALA A 22 -9.05 -1.90 -32.13
C ALA A 22 -7.88 -1.89 -31.10
N ILE A 23 -7.78 -0.90 -30.20
CA ILE A 23 -6.84 -0.94 -29.08
C ILE A 23 -7.69 -0.83 -27.83
N SER A 24 -8.09 -1.96 -27.26
CA SER A 24 -8.58 -1.99 -25.88
C SER A 24 -7.35 -1.68 -25.04
N GLY A 25 -7.24 -0.44 -24.57
CA GLY A 25 -6.15 0.03 -23.73
C GLY A 25 -5.94 -0.94 -22.57
N ARG A 26 -4.73 -1.46 -22.46
CA ARG A 26 -4.35 -2.40 -21.42
C ARG A 26 -4.23 -1.61 -20.12
N MET A 27 -5.13 -1.85 -19.18
CA MET A 27 -5.00 -1.33 -17.82
C MET A 27 -3.93 -2.16 -17.12
N LEU A 28 -2.80 -1.53 -16.77
CA LEU A 28 -1.73 -2.18 -16.03
C LEU A 28 -1.92 -1.99 -14.53
N ASN A 29 -2.42 -0.83 -14.13
CA ASN A 29 -2.93 -0.61 -12.79
C ASN A 29 -4.44 -0.74 -12.76
N THR A 30 -4.94 -0.70 -11.55
CA THR A 30 -6.30 -1.07 -11.18
C THR A 30 -7.15 0.12 -10.78
N ARG A 31 -6.49 1.26 -10.60
CA ARG A 31 -7.04 2.61 -10.71
C ARG A 31 -7.63 2.90 -12.10
N GLY A 32 -7.45 1.98 -13.06
CA GLY A 32 -8.05 2.03 -14.38
C GLY A 32 -7.43 3.09 -15.29
N ILE A 33 -6.18 3.49 -15.00
CA ILE A 33 -5.48 4.52 -15.76
C ILE A 33 -4.88 3.87 -17.00
N GLU A 34 -5.34 4.32 -18.17
CA GLU A 34 -4.92 3.78 -19.46
C GLU A 34 -3.41 3.93 -19.67
N TYR A 35 -2.73 2.83 -19.96
CA TYR A 35 -1.30 2.84 -20.26
C TYR A 35 -1.03 3.56 -21.59
N PRO A 36 -0.24 4.65 -21.60
CA PRO A 36 0.00 5.44 -22.81
C PRO A 36 1.07 4.79 -23.69
N SER A 37 0.73 3.65 -24.30
CA SER A 37 1.64 2.82 -25.11
C SER A 37 2.43 3.61 -26.18
N TYR A 38 1.90 4.72 -26.69
CA TYR A 38 2.59 5.57 -27.66
C TYR A 38 3.80 6.33 -27.07
N ARG A 39 3.82 6.68 -25.77
CA ARG A 39 4.95 7.32 -25.09
C ARG A 39 6.16 6.40 -25.05
N PHE A 40 5.87 5.11 -24.90
CA PHE A 40 6.81 4.07 -24.58
C PHE A 40 7.25 3.30 -25.84
N ARG A 41 7.52 4.07 -26.90
CA ARG A 41 8.07 3.61 -28.17
C ARG A 41 9.33 4.42 -28.49
N PRO A 42 10.37 3.82 -29.11
CA PRO A 42 11.56 4.57 -29.46
C PRO A 42 11.22 5.77 -30.35
N TYR A 43 11.87 6.90 -30.11
CA TYR A 43 11.63 8.16 -30.84
C TYR A 43 11.70 7.98 -32.36
N SER A 44 12.65 7.17 -32.83
CA SER A 44 12.86 6.84 -34.24
C SER A 44 11.68 6.10 -34.91
N THR A 45 10.75 5.58 -34.10
CA THR A 45 9.56 4.84 -34.54
C THR A 45 8.26 5.65 -34.40
N LEU A 46 8.34 6.90 -33.95
CA LEU A 46 7.19 7.78 -33.84
C LEU A 46 6.63 8.12 -35.22
N ASP A 47 5.31 8.28 -35.27
CA ASP A 47 4.62 8.70 -36.48
C ASP A 47 5.04 10.14 -36.85
N GLU A 48 5.06 10.44 -38.15
CA GLU A 48 5.55 11.71 -38.70
C GLU A 48 4.79 12.93 -38.16
N ASP A 49 3.53 12.76 -37.75
CA ASP A 49 2.69 13.80 -37.14
C ASP A 49 2.89 13.96 -35.62
N VAL A 50 3.45 12.97 -34.94
CA VAL A 50 3.74 13.01 -33.48
C VAL A 50 5.06 13.74 -33.21
N VAL A 51 6.07 13.55 -34.07
CA VAL A 51 7.42 14.13 -33.90
C VAL A 51 7.39 15.66 -33.69
N PRO A 52 6.66 16.46 -34.50
CA PRO A 52 6.59 17.91 -34.28
C PRO A 52 5.94 18.30 -32.95
N ILE A 53 4.98 17.52 -32.46
CA ILE A 53 4.29 17.76 -31.19
C ILE A 53 5.27 17.49 -30.03
N ALA A 54 5.97 16.36 -30.05
CA ALA A 54 7.00 16.03 -29.08
C ALA A 54 8.11 17.10 -29.05
N GLN A 55 8.58 17.55 -30.21
CA GLN A 55 9.56 18.65 -30.32
C GLN A 55 9.05 19.97 -29.76
N SER A 56 7.76 20.27 -29.88
CA SER A 56 7.16 21.48 -29.30
C SER A 56 7.17 21.47 -27.76
N LEU A 57 7.21 20.29 -27.15
CA LEU A 57 7.44 20.07 -25.71
C LEU A 57 8.93 19.98 -25.35
N GLY A 58 9.84 20.25 -26.30
CA GLY A 58 11.27 20.17 -26.06
C GLY A 58 11.84 18.75 -26.00
N TYR A 59 11.07 17.73 -26.40
CA TYR A 59 11.64 16.39 -26.59
C TYR A 59 12.52 16.36 -27.83
N ASP A 60 13.72 15.82 -27.68
CA ASP A 60 14.53 15.29 -28.77
C ASP A 60 14.59 13.76 -28.64
N GLU A 61 15.31 13.09 -29.55
CA GLU A 61 15.45 11.63 -29.53
C GLU A 61 16.00 11.13 -28.19
N LYS A 62 17.02 11.84 -27.66
CA LYS A 62 17.65 11.46 -26.39
C LYS A 62 16.69 11.64 -25.23
N SER A 63 16.03 12.79 -25.12
CA SER A 63 15.16 13.08 -23.99
C SER A 63 13.82 12.35 -24.04
N TRP A 64 13.39 11.92 -25.23
CA TRP A 64 12.24 11.03 -25.36
C TRP A 64 12.57 9.61 -24.89
N ASN A 65 13.71 9.07 -25.33
CA ASN A 65 14.09 7.69 -25.04
C ASN A 65 14.62 7.49 -23.60
N ALA A 66 15.07 8.56 -22.94
CA ALA A 66 15.44 8.55 -21.53
C ALA A 66 14.34 9.17 -20.66
N LEU A 67 13.55 8.35 -19.98
CA LEU A 67 12.51 8.80 -19.05
C LEU A 67 13.08 9.69 -17.94
N GLY A 68 12.32 10.70 -17.52
CA GLY A 68 12.70 11.66 -16.49
C GLY A 68 13.80 12.63 -16.94
N SER A 69 14.09 12.75 -18.23
CA SER A 69 15.17 13.62 -18.72
C SER A 69 14.66 14.90 -19.40
N ASN A 70 13.37 14.94 -19.79
CA ASN A 70 12.74 16.18 -20.21
C ASN A 70 12.29 16.97 -18.97
N PRO A 71 12.61 18.27 -18.85
CA PRO A 71 12.24 19.07 -17.67
C PRO A 71 10.74 19.08 -17.35
N TRP A 72 9.87 18.91 -18.35
CA TRP A 72 8.43 18.88 -18.12
C TRP A 72 7.97 17.63 -17.36
N GLU A 73 8.71 16.53 -17.42
CA GLU A 73 8.36 15.28 -16.73
C GLU A 73 8.46 15.43 -15.19
N PHE A 74 9.11 16.49 -14.69
CA PHE A 74 9.22 16.77 -13.26
C PHE A 74 8.03 17.55 -12.70
N TYR A 75 7.11 18.02 -13.54
CA TYR A 75 5.98 18.84 -13.09
C TYR A 75 4.66 18.08 -13.22
N SER A 76 3.81 18.23 -12.21
CA SER A 76 2.42 17.79 -12.29
C SER A 76 1.70 18.55 -13.39
N PHE A 77 0.62 17.97 -13.89
CA PHE A 77 -0.20 18.61 -14.90
C PHE A 77 -0.80 19.94 -14.40
N GLU A 78 -1.17 20.02 -13.11
CA GLU A 78 -1.70 21.24 -12.50
C GLU A 78 -0.60 22.32 -12.36
N THR A 79 0.63 21.95 -12.01
CA THR A 79 1.77 22.89 -12.01
C THR A 79 2.00 23.48 -13.41
N ILE A 80 2.04 22.64 -14.45
CA ILE A 80 2.20 23.08 -15.84
C ILE A 80 1.07 24.04 -16.26
N LYS A 81 -0.16 23.76 -15.82
CA LYS A 81 -1.33 24.58 -16.12
C LYS A 81 -1.31 25.91 -15.38
N SER A 82 -0.91 25.92 -14.11
CA SER A 82 -0.86 27.11 -13.26
C SER A 82 0.25 28.09 -13.65
N ASP A 83 1.38 27.58 -14.16
CA ASP A 83 2.49 28.39 -14.70
C ASP A 83 2.13 29.16 -15.99
N GLY A 84 0.91 28.99 -16.51
CA GLY A 84 0.41 29.71 -17.67
C GLY A 84 0.96 29.17 -18.99
N SER A 85 1.60 28.00 -18.97
CA SER A 85 2.18 27.32 -20.14
C SER A 85 1.10 26.65 -20.99
N ARG A 86 0.12 27.43 -21.46
CA ARG A 86 -1.03 26.93 -22.24
C ARG A 86 -0.60 26.11 -23.45
N MET A 87 0.48 26.51 -24.12
CA MET A 87 1.03 25.78 -25.26
C MET A 87 1.55 24.40 -24.88
N VAL A 88 2.13 24.24 -23.68
CA VAL A 88 2.61 22.95 -23.16
C VAL A 88 1.42 22.04 -22.88
N VAL A 89 0.40 22.55 -22.18
CA VAL A 89 -0.84 21.81 -21.92
C VAL A 89 -1.51 21.35 -23.23
N ASP A 90 -1.64 22.24 -24.21
CA ASP A 90 -2.26 21.90 -25.50
C ASP A 90 -1.42 20.84 -26.26
N ALA A 91 -0.09 20.87 -26.15
CA ALA A 91 0.79 19.87 -26.78
C ALA A 91 0.78 18.52 -26.03
N ILE A 92 0.72 18.50 -24.70
CA ILE A 92 0.52 17.28 -23.89
C ILE A 92 -0.80 16.61 -24.29
N GLN A 93 -1.88 17.38 -24.40
CA GLN A 93 -3.18 16.89 -24.84
C GLN A 93 -3.16 16.42 -26.30
N ALA A 94 -2.41 17.10 -27.18
CA ALA A 94 -2.27 16.71 -28.57
C ALA A 94 -1.51 15.38 -28.73
N LEU A 95 -0.59 15.05 -27.81
CA LEU A 95 0.01 13.72 -27.73
C LEU A 95 -0.96 12.65 -27.24
N GLY A 96 -2.10 13.04 -26.66
CA GLY A 96 -3.13 12.11 -26.17
C GLY A 96 -3.15 11.92 -24.66
N PHE A 97 -2.30 12.64 -23.91
CA PHE A 97 -2.30 12.58 -22.46
C PHE A 97 -3.44 13.42 -21.89
N ASN A 98 -4.15 12.85 -20.93
CA ASN A 98 -4.95 13.62 -19.98
C ASN A 98 -4.14 13.82 -18.68
N GLU A 99 -4.68 14.61 -17.76
CA GLU A 99 -4.10 14.92 -16.44
C GLU A 99 -3.69 13.65 -15.69
N THR A 100 -4.64 12.74 -15.46
CA THR A 100 -4.40 11.48 -14.74
C THR A 100 -3.31 10.61 -15.37
N VAL A 101 -3.27 10.50 -16.70
CA VAL A 101 -2.23 9.71 -17.39
C VAL A 101 -0.87 10.39 -17.29
N TRP A 102 -0.82 11.73 -17.38
CA TRP A 102 0.42 12.48 -17.24
C TRP A 102 1.00 12.35 -15.83
N ASP A 103 0.18 12.63 -14.81
CA ASP A 103 0.62 12.60 -13.42
C ASP A 103 1.09 11.20 -13.01
N CYS A 104 0.41 10.17 -13.51
CA CYS A 104 0.74 8.78 -13.19
C CYS A 104 1.95 8.25 -13.99
N TYR A 105 1.92 8.26 -15.32
CA TYR A 105 2.93 7.55 -16.13
C TYR A 105 4.11 8.42 -16.60
N ILE A 106 4.01 9.74 -16.49
CA ILE A 106 5.07 10.67 -16.95
C ILE A 106 5.74 11.32 -15.75
N ASN A 107 4.94 11.89 -14.84
CA ASN A 107 5.46 12.53 -13.64
C ASN A 107 5.71 11.55 -12.50
N HIS A 108 5.01 10.41 -12.48
CA HIS A 108 4.99 9.47 -11.34
C HIS A 108 4.74 10.19 -10.02
N TYR A 109 3.80 11.14 -10.03
CA TYR A 109 3.44 12.00 -8.90
C TYR A 109 4.60 12.77 -8.25
N ARG A 110 5.76 12.86 -8.87
CA ARG A 110 6.97 13.42 -8.26
C ARG A 110 6.84 14.88 -7.81
N ASP A 111 5.96 15.65 -8.45
CA ASP A 111 5.71 17.05 -8.10
C ASP A 111 4.60 17.23 -7.05
N PHE A 112 3.99 16.13 -6.60
CA PHE A 112 2.94 16.15 -5.58
C PHE A 112 3.59 16.26 -4.21
N SER A 113 2.98 17.04 -3.33
CA SER A 113 3.22 16.94 -1.89
C SER A 113 2.65 15.64 -1.32
N TRP A 114 3.10 15.24 -0.13
CA TRP A 114 2.56 14.06 0.55
C TRP A 114 1.04 14.13 0.74
N GLN A 115 0.51 15.30 1.10
CA GLN A 115 -0.93 15.50 1.21
C GLN A 115 -1.65 15.31 -0.14
N GLU A 116 -1.08 15.78 -1.24
CA GLU A 116 -1.67 15.58 -2.57
C GLU A 116 -1.63 14.10 -2.99
N LEU A 117 -0.60 13.34 -2.60
CA LEU A 117 -0.60 11.88 -2.75
C LEU A 117 -1.73 11.22 -1.98
N ALA A 118 -2.00 11.69 -0.76
CA ALA A 118 -3.10 11.17 0.07
C ALA A 118 -4.46 11.50 -0.55
N ASP A 119 -4.64 12.73 -1.04
CA ASP A 119 -5.86 13.18 -1.73
C ASP A 119 -6.13 12.38 -3.02
N GLU A 120 -5.07 11.99 -3.74
CA GLU A 120 -5.14 11.12 -4.92
C GLU A 120 -5.27 9.62 -4.59
N GLY A 121 -5.21 9.25 -3.30
CA GLY A 121 -5.31 7.87 -2.83
C GLY A 121 -4.11 7.00 -3.20
N VAL A 122 -2.95 7.60 -3.45
CA VAL A 122 -1.71 6.87 -3.84
C VAL A 122 -0.67 6.80 -2.72
N VAL A 123 -0.88 7.52 -1.61
CA VAL A 123 0.05 7.54 -0.48
C VAL A 123 0.32 6.14 0.09
N VAL A 124 -0.70 5.27 0.14
CA VAL A 124 -0.57 3.88 0.62
C VAL A 124 0.46 3.09 -0.18
N PHE A 125 0.56 3.31 -1.48
CA PHE A 125 1.53 2.64 -2.34
C PHE A 125 2.94 3.20 -2.16
N ALA A 126 3.08 4.52 -1.97
CA ALA A 126 4.37 5.12 -1.62
C ALA A 126 4.90 4.54 -0.30
N VAL A 127 4.01 4.38 0.68
CA VAL A 127 4.30 3.80 1.99
C VAL A 127 4.71 2.31 1.89
N ILE A 128 4.05 1.51 1.05
CA ILE A 128 4.49 0.13 0.76
C ILE A 128 5.88 0.09 0.11
N LEU A 129 6.20 1.09 -0.71
CA LEU A 129 7.53 1.28 -1.26
C LEU A 129 8.51 1.86 -0.23
N GLY A 130 8.14 2.02 1.04
CA GLY A 130 9.01 2.49 2.11
C GLY A 130 9.18 4.01 2.18
N TRP A 131 8.44 4.78 1.39
CA TRP A 131 8.44 6.23 1.52
C TRP A 131 7.63 6.67 2.74
N ASN A 132 8.07 7.76 3.37
CA ASN A 132 7.27 8.55 4.30
C ASN A 132 7.28 10.03 3.87
N GLU A 133 6.48 10.85 4.55
CA GLU A 133 6.37 12.29 4.24
C GLU A 133 7.73 13.00 4.26
N GLU A 134 8.57 12.73 5.27
CA GLU A 134 9.87 13.38 5.38
C GLU A 134 10.82 13.01 4.23
N MET A 135 10.80 11.75 3.79
CA MET A 135 11.60 11.29 2.64
C MET A 135 11.10 11.93 1.35
N TRP A 136 9.77 11.95 1.17
CA TRP A 136 9.12 12.47 -0.03
C TRP A 136 9.36 13.98 -0.22
N ASP A 137 9.26 14.74 0.87
CA ASP A 137 9.54 16.18 0.90
C ASP A 137 11.06 16.49 0.85
N GLY A 138 11.90 15.46 0.74
CA GLY A 138 13.35 15.60 0.65
C GLY A 138 14.02 16.08 1.94
N MET A 139 13.35 15.91 3.08
CA MET A 139 13.90 16.21 4.41
C MET A 139 14.84 15.11 4.90
N THR A 140 14.59 13.85 4.51
CA THR A 140 15.45 12.70 4.81
C THR A 140 15.87 11.97 3.52
N SER A 141 16.69 10.93 3.65
CA SER A 141 17.12 10.13 2.50
C SER A 141 16.00 9.22 2.01
N SER A 142 15.88 9.08 0.69
CA SER A 142 15.02 8.10 0.03
C SER A 142 15.10 6.68 0.61
N PRO A 143 14.02 5.89 0.50
CA PRO A 143 14.02 4.49 0.91
C PRO A 143 14.95 3.62 0.05
N GLU A 144 15.37 2.47 0.58
CA GLU A 144 16.24 1.52 -0.13
C GLU A 144 15.64 1.03 -1.45
N THR A 145 14.31 0.86 -1.47
CA THR A 145 13.53 0.43 -2.64
C THR A 145 13.80 1.31 -3.87
N GLU A 146 14.00 2.62 -3.74
CA GLU A 146 14.30 3.51 -4.87
C GLU A 146 15.55 3.05 -5.66
N PHE A 147 16.45 2.31 -5.00
CA PHE A 147 17.70 1.81 -5.59
C PHE A 147 17.66 0.32 -5.93
N MET A 148 16.56 -0.37 -5.63
CA MET A 148 16.38 -1.77 -5.96
C MET A 148 15.98 -1.93 -7.42
N LEU A 149 16.53 -2.94 -8.08
CA LEU A 149 15.98 -3.41 -9.36
C LEU A 149 14.62 -4.06 -9.13
N TRP A 150 13.75 -4.08 -10.14
CA TRP A 150 12.42 -4.64 -10.06
C TRP A 150 12.41 -6.09 -9.54
N ASP A 151 13.36 -6.90 -10.01
CA ASP A 151 13.50 -8.31 -9.62
C ASP A 151 14.01 -8.51 -8.18
N LYS A 152 14.33 -7.41 -7.48
CA LYS A 152 14.72 -7.38 -6.07
C LYS A 152 13.60 -6.84 -5.17
N LEU A 153 12.58 -6.20 -5.75
CA LEU A 153 11.36 -5.86 -5.02
C LEU A 153 10.61 -7.14 -4.67
N ASN A 154 10.06 -7.20 -3.45
CA ASN A 154 9.10 -8.24 -3.11
C ASN A 154 7.77 -8.02 -3.88
N LEU A 155 6.86 -8.99 -3.83
CA LEU A 155 5.64 -8.93 -4.64
C LEU A 155 4.73 -7.73 -4.31
N GLY A 156 4.66 -7.30 -3.04
CA GLY A 156 3.85 -6.14 -2.64
C GLY A 156 4.47 -4.83 -3.08
N GLN A 157 5.78 -4.71 -3.03
CA GLN A 157 6.51 -3.57 -3.58
C GLN A 157 6.35 -3.48 -5.09
N GLN A 158 6.42 -4.60 -5.82
CA GLN A 158 6.14 -4.62 -7.26
C GLN A 158 4.71 -4.16 -7.55
N GLN A 159 3.73 -4.66 -6.78
CA GLN A 159 2.33 -4.24 -6.96
C GLN A 159 2.14 -2.75 -6.64
N ALA A 160 2.72 -2.26 -5.54
CA ALA A 160 2.67 -0.84 -5.19
C ALA A 160 3.33 0.03 -6.28
N ALA A 161 4.45 -0.41 -6.86
CA ALA A 161 5.07 0.26 -8.00
C ALA A 161 4.13 0.29 -9.21
N ILE A 162 3.42 -0.80 -9.52
CA ILE A 162 2.38 -0.84 -10.57
C ILE A 162 1.29 0.19 -10.30
N GLU A 163 0.81 0.30 -9.06
CA GLU A 163 -0.21 1.28 -8.67
C GLU A 163 0.27 2.73 -8.74
N PHE A 164 1.58 2.94 -8.57
CA PHE A 164 2.30 4.18 -8.85
C PHE A 164 2.66 4.36 -10.34
N CYS A 165 2.04 3.57 -11.23
CA CYS A 165 2.24 3.59 -12.68
C CYS A 165 3.64 3.21 -13.17
N PHE A 166 4.47 2.59 -12.34
CA PHE A 166 5.70 1.97 -12.82
C PHE A 166 5.39 0.64 -13.50
N THR A 167 6.12 0.41 -14.59
CA THR A 167 6.34 -0.94 -15.10
C THR A 167 7.77 -1.34 -14.77
N GLN A 168 8.10 -2.62 -14.85
CA GLN A 168 9.47 -3.08 -14.64
C GLN A 168 10.51 -2.24 -15.41
N VAL A 169 10.30 -2.03 -16.71
CA VAL A 169 11.26 -1.30 -17.55
C VAL A 169 11.37 0.19 -17.21
N ILE A 170 10.28 0.79 -16.68
CA ILE A 170 10.28 2.18 -16.21
C ILE A 170 11.02 2.25 -14.87
N TRP A 171 10.73 1.34 -13.94
CA TRP A 171 11.34 1.26 -12.62
C TRP A 171 12.86 1.07 -12.71
N ASP A 172 13.29 0.12 -13.53
CA ASP A 172 14.71 -0.18 -13.76
C ASP A 172 15.46 0.94 -14.52
N GLY A 173 14.75 2.00 -14.94
CA GLY A 173 15.34 3.13 -15.66
C GLY A 173 15.94 2.75 -17.01
N VAL A 174 15.43 1.69 -17.65
CA VAL A 174 15.95 1.22 -18.93
C VAL A 174 15.57 2.21 -20.02
N ASN A 175 16.54 2.58 -20.87
CA ASN A 175 16.28 3.43 -22.02
C ASN A 175 15.31 2.74 -22.99
N ILE A 176 14.34 3.49 -23.54
CA ILE A 176 13.30 2.94 -24.43
C ILE A 176 13.88 2.22 -25.65
N GLU A 177 15.04 2.65 -26.16
CA GLU A 177 15.72 1.96 -27.28
C GLU A 177 16.17 0.54 -26.93
N ASP A 178 16.42 0.27 -25.64
CA ASP A 178 16.97 -1.01 -25.17
C ASP A 178 15.87 -1.99 -24.69
N TRP A 179 14.60 -1.58 -24.66
CA TRP A 179 13.50 -2.37 -24.08
C TRP A 179 13.27 -3.73 -24.77
N GLU A 180 13.43 -3.80 -26.09
CA GLU A 180 13.31 -5.07 -26.83
C GLU A 180 14.43 -6.06 -26.49
N SER A 181 15.55 -5.56 -25.98
CA SER A 181 16.72 -6.38 -25.62
C SER A 181 16.76 -6.74 -24.13
N SER A 182 16.15 -5.91 -23.28
CA SER A 182 16.15 -6.09 -21.82
C SER A 182 15.03 -7.01 -21.33
N THR A 183 14.01 -7.24 -22.14
CA THR A 183 12.94 -8.17 -21.79
C THR A 183 13.42 -9.61 -21.96
N PRO A 184 13.44 -10.43 -20.89
CA PRO A 184 13.77 -11.85 -20.99
C PRO A 184 12.97 -12.48 -22.12
N GLU A 185 13.57 -13.34 -22.96
CA GLU A 185 12.88 -14.03 -24.05
C GLU A 185 11.63 -14.76 -23.50
N GLY A 186 10.46 -14.12 -23.57
CA GLY A 186 9.20 -14.58 -22.95
C GLY A 186 8.40 -13.49 -22.21
N SER A 187 9.03 -12.39 -21.82
CA SER A 187 8.42 -11.28 -21.07
C SER A 187 8.27 -10.04 -21.96
N SER A 188 7.56 -10.14 -23.10
CA SER A 188 7.28 -8.92 -23.88
C SER A 188 6.57 -7.90 -22.96
N PRO A 189 6.76 -6.58 -23.11
CA PRO A 189 5.89 -5.61 -22.44
C PRO A 189 4.40 -5.85 -22.82
N ASP A 190 4.15 -6.50 -23.95
CA ASP A 190 2.83 -6.96 -24.40
C ASP A 190 2.41 -8.35 -23.86
N SER A 191 3.28 -9.06 -23.14
CA SER A 191 2.92 -10.32 -22.48
C SER A 191 2.04 -10.05 -21.26
N PRO A 192 0.95 -10.80 -21.08
CA PRO A 192 0.06 -10.67 -19.93
C PRO A 192 0.90 -10.83 -18.65
N VAL A 193 1.01 -9.74 -17.89
CA VAL A 193 1.30 -9.81 -16.47
C VAL A 193 0.20 -10.69 -15.86
N ALA A 194 0.54 -11.46 -14.83
CA ALA A 194 -0.46 -12.15 -14.02
C ALA A 194 -1.64 -11.19 -13.71
N ALA A 195 -2.86 -11.73 -13.64
CA ALA A 195 -4.08 -10.94 -13.55
C ALA A 195 -3.94 -9.77 -12.55
N PRO A 196 -4.39 -8.55 -12.91
CA PRO A 196 -4.17 -7.37 -12.10
C PRO A 196 -4.80 -7.55 -10.71
N PHE A 197 -3.99 -7.37 -9.68
CA PHE A 197 -4.39 -7.26 -8.27
C PHE A 197 -5.25 -6.00 -8.08
N ALA A 198 -6.54 -6.14 -7.79
CA ALA A 198 -7.37 -4.98 -7.43
C ALA A 198 -6.85 -4.33 -6.12
N PRO A 199 -6.88 -2.98 -5.98
CA PRO A 199 -6.50 -2.17 -4.83
C PRO A 199 -7.79 -1.69 -4.14
N PRO A 200 -7.70 -1.16 -2.90
CA PRO A 200 -8.87 -0.72 -2.17
C PRO A 200 -9.55 0.42 -2.92
N THR A 201 -10.85 0.26 -3.18
CA THR A 201 -11.68 1.29 -3.80
C THR A 201 -11.86 2.45 -2.83
N VAL A 202 -11.06 3.50 -2.96
CA VAL A 202 -11.32 4.80 -2.33
C VAL A 202 -12.24 5.60 -3.26
N ALA A 203 -13.43 5.96 -2.78
CA ALA A 203 -14.40 6.72 -3.55
C ALA A 203 -13.95 8.19 -3.69
N PRO A 204 -13.88 8.77 -4.91
CA PRO A 204 -13.56 10.19 -5.06
C PRO A 204 -14.76 11.06 -4.66
N SER A 205 -14.64 11.76 -3.53
CA SER A 205 -15.62 12.76 -3.09
C SER A 205 -15.53 14.03 -3.94
N LYS A 206 -16.24 14.06 -5.07
CA LYS A 206 -16.52 15.30 -5.82
C LYS A 206 -17.91 15.82 -5.47
N SER A 207 -18.01 16.61 -4.38
CA SER A 207 -19.15 17.49 -4.14
C SER A 207 -18.75 18.97 -4.33
N PRO A 208 -19.54 19.78 -5.06
CA PRO A 208 -19.25 21.19 -5.24
C PRO A 208 -19.65 21.98 -3.99
N ILE A 209 -18.68 22.64 -3.34
CA ILE A 209 -18.94 23.59 -2.25
C ILE A 209 -19.67 24.82 -2.84
N THR A 210 -21.00 24.85 -2.68
CA THR A 210 -21.81 26.03 -2.99
C THR A 210 -21.78 26.97 -1.79
N ALA A 211 -20.89 27.95 -1.81
CA ALA A 211 -20.81 29.00 -0.79
C ALA A 211 -22.07 29.88 -0.80
N THR A 212 -22.99 29.61 0.12
CA THR A 212 -24.17 30.47 0.35
C THR A 212 -23.78 31.60 1.30
N LYS A 213 -23.47 32.78 0.74
CA LYS A 213 -23.39 34.04 1.50
C LYS A 213 -24.79 34.41 2.01
N SER A 214 -24.96 34.47 3.32
CA SER A 214 -26.03 35.26 3.95
C SER A 214 -25.45 36.50 4.64
N PRO A 215 -26.16 37.64 4.60
CA PRO A 215 -25.61 38.94 4.99
C PRO A 215 -25.74 39.18 6.50
N VAL A 216 -24.62 39.49 7.15
CA VAL A 216 -24.62 40.05 8.50
C VAL A 216 -24.83 41.56 8.38
N VAL A 217 -25.98 42.00 8.88
CA VAL A 217 -26.33 43.41 9.09
C VAL A 217 -25.48 43.96 10.22
N VAL A 218 -24.58 44.89 9.91
CA VAL A 218 -23.82 45.65 10.90
C VAL A 218 -24.61 46.91 11.22
N ASN A 219 -24.96 47.10 12.49
CA ASN A 219 -25.53 48.32 13.02
C ASN A 219 -24.45 49.03 13.84
N GLU A 220 -24.11 50.26 13.44
CA GLU A 220 -23.22 51.17 14.17
C GLU A 220 -23.84 51.56 15.53
N HIS A 221 -23.01 51.79 16.57
CA HIS A 221 -23.01 53.01 17.41
C HIS A 221 -22.12 52.89 18.67
N THR A 222 -21.02 53.67 18.67
CA THR A 222 -20.44 54.45 19.83
C THR A 222 -19.58 53.73 20.91
N PRO A 223 -18.74 54.45 21.71
CA PRO A 223 -17.35 54.79 21.39
C PRO A 223 -16.30 54.34 22.44
N ALA A 224 -15.03 54.56 22.09
CA ALA A 224 -13.79 54.28 22.84
C ALA A 224 -13.67 54.92 24.24
N PRO A 225 -12.72 54.39 25.05
CA PRO A 225 -11.67 55.28 25.56
C PRO A 225 -10.24 54.68 25.53
N VAL A 226 -9.32 55.48 24.96
CA VAL A 226 -8.01 55.95 25.43
C VAL A 226 -7.18 55.14 26.47
N ALA A 227 -5.86 55.14 26.20
CA ALA A 227 -4.66 54.88 27.05
C ALA A 227 -4.20 53.41 27.15
N GLN A 228 -2.91 53.05 27.12
CA GLN A 228 -1.63 53.77 27.09
C GLN A 228 -0.54 52.75 26.70
N GLU A 229 0.44 53.15 25.89
CA GLU A 229 1.73 52.45 25.75
C GLU A 229 2.55 52.53 27.05
N ASN A 230 3.23 51.44 27.42
CA ASN A 230 4.63 51.47 27.84
C ASN A 230 5.23 50.08 28.16
N ASN A 231 6.42 49.87 27.57
CA ASN A 231 7.64 49.24 28.12
C ASN A 231 7.79 47.71 28.23
N GLU A 232 8.68 47.23 27.34
CA GLU A 232 9.93 46.45 27.55
C GLU A 232 10.00 45.14 28.37
N PRO A 233 10.95 44.24 28.00
CA PRO A 233 11.03 42.86 28.47
C PRO A 233 11.94 42.68 29.69
N ALA A 234 11.64 41.68 30.53
CA ALA A 234 12.53 41.24 31.60
C ALA A 234 12.74 39.72 31.55
N SER A 235 13.99 39.33 31.26
CA SER A 235 14.55 38.01 31.42
C SER A 235 14.48 37.49 32.85
N ARG A 236 14.33 36.18 33.06
CA ARG A 236 14.74 35.47 34.29
C ARG A 236 14.78 33.93 34.10
N PRO A 237 15.39 33.14 35.00
CA PRO A 237 16.72 32.57 34.75
C PRO A 237 16.82 31.04 34.96
N THR A 238 17.92 30.51 34.45
CA THR A 238 18.52 29.20 34.74
C THR A 238 18.75 28.96 36.23
N VAL A 239 18.37 27.78 36.73
CA VAL A 239 18.84 27.23 38.01
C VAL A 239 19.31 25.79 37.77
N ALA A 240 20.58 25.56 38.06
CA ALA A 240 21.23 24.24 38.10
C ALA A 240 20.91 23.50 39.42
N PRO A 241 20.92 22.15 39.44
CA PRO A 241 20.99 21.39 40.68
C PRO A 241 22.43 20.97 41.03
N THR A 242 22.69 21.07 42.32
CA THR A 242 23.94 20.90 43.04
C THR A 242 24.33 19.43 43.23
N LEU A 243 25.64 19.15 43.15
CA LEU A 243 26.30 17.92 43.62
C LEU A 243 25.89 17.53 45.05
N HIS A 244 25.65 16.24 45.29
CA HIS A 244 25.87 15.61 46.60
C HIS A 244 26.78 14.40 46.47
N GLN A 245 27.79 14.36 47.34
CA GLN A 245 28.80 13.33 47.44
C GLN A 245 28.30 12.10 48.20
N ASN A 246 28.57 10.94 47.61
CA ASN A 246 29.28 9.79 48.18
C ASN A 246 28.82 9.21 49.55
N THR A 247 28.31 7.98 49.53
CA THR A 247 28.70 6.96 50.53
C THR A 247 28.73 5.59 49.88
N GLN A 248 29.92 5.00 49.82
CA GLN A 248 30.16 3.61 49.45
C GLN A 248 29.52 2.68 50.49
N GLN A 249 28.78 1.68 50.02
CA GLN A 249 28.53 0.47 50.81
C GLN A 249 28.73 -0.75 49.91
N THR A 250 29.70 -1.55 50.31
CA THR A 250 30.18 -2.76 49.65
C THR A 250 29.40 -3.93 50.21
N ASP A 251 28.57 -4.59 49.41
CA ASP A 251 28.01 -5.90 49.74
C ASP A 251 28.20 -6.90 48.59
N THR A 252 28.71 -8.05 49.00
CA THR A 252 29.15 -9.24 48.25
C THR A 252 27.99 -9.94 47.52
N PRO A 253 28.17 -10.47 46.30
CA PRO A 253 27.14 -11.31 45.68
C PRO A 253 27.22 -12.75 46.22
N THR A 254 26.14 -13.18 46.86
CA THR A 254 25.86 -14.58 47.21
C THR A 254 25.42 -15.33 45.96
N SER A 255 26.15 -16.39 45.60
CA SER A 255 25.72 -17.38 44.60
C SER A 255 24.38 -17.99 44.99
N GLY A 256 23.35 -17.70 44.21
CA GLY A 256 22.07 -18.39 44.21
C GLY A 256 22.03 -19.40 43.07
N THR A 257 21.76 -20.65 43.41
CA THR A 257 21.59 -21.81 42.54
C THR A 257 20.45 -21.59 41.54
N GLN A 258 20.73 -21.68 40.24
CA GLN A 258 19.70 -21.77 39.19
C GLN A 258 18.99 -23.12 39.30
N GLU A 259 17.72 -23.10 39.73
CA GLU A 259 16.80 -24.21 39.50
C GLU A 259 16.45 -24.25 38.00
N THR A 260 16.75 -25.39 37.38
CA THR A 260 16.33 -25.72 36.03
C THR A 260 14.85 -26.12 36.09
N ALA A 261 13.97 -25.24 35.61
CA ALA A 261 12.56 -25.55 35.47
C ALA A 261 12.37 -26.66 34.41
N SER A 262 11.54 -27.64 34.76
CA SER A 262 11.24 -28.83 33.96
C SER A 262 10.28 -28.49 32.80
N PRO A 263 10.35 -29.11 31.61
CA PRO A 263 9.60 -28.70 30.41
C PRO A 263 8.07 -28.95 30.44
N SER A 264 7.49 -29.25 31.60
CA SER A 264 6.11 -29.76 31.70
C SER A 264 5.07 -28.68 32.07
N GLN A 265 5.44 -27.41 32.14
CA GLN A 265 4.52 -26.31 32.51
C GLN A 265 4.07 -25.41 31.36
N ALA A 266 4.57 -25.61 30.12
CA ALA A 266 4.12 -24.84 28.95
C ALA A 266 2.73 -25.25 28.42
N GLN A 267 2.12 -26.33 28.93
CA GLN A 267 0.82 -26.84 28.46
C GLN A 267 -0.40 -26.41 29.30
N GLN A 268 -0.25 -25.56 30.32
CA GLN A 268 -1.37 -25.17 31.21
C GLN A 268 -1.81 -23.71 31.10
N ILE A 269 -1.33 -22.94 30.12
CA ILE A 269 -1.73 -21.52 29.94
C ILE A 269 -2.95 -21.36 29.01
N GLY A 270 -3.50 -22.42 28.41
CA GLY A 270 -4.47 -22.31 27.30
C GLY A 270 -5.93 -22.71 27.54
N GLU A 271 -6.43 -22.93 28.77
CA GLU A 271 -7.82 -23.42 28.97
C GLU A 271 -8.90 -22.32 29.07
N ASP A 272 -8.52 -21.05 29.26
CA ASP A 272 -9.50 -19.95 29.43
C ASP A 272 -9.59 -19.00 28.21
N ALA A 273 -8.84 -19.26 27.12
CA ALA A 273 -9.01 -18.51 25.88
C ALA A 273 -10.33 -18.90 25.20
N PRO A 274 -11.21 -17.96 24.84
CA PRO A 274 -12.44 -18.26 24.12
C PRO A 274 -12.08 -18.97 22.81
N SER A 275 -12.52 -20.21 22.67
CA SER A 275 -12.35 -20.98 21.43
C SER A 275 -13.11 -20.29 20.31
N ILE A 276 -12.40 -19.57 19.44
CA ILE A 276 -12.96 -18.96 18.24
C ILE A 276 -13.39 -20.10 17.31
N PRO A 277 -14.66 -20.16 16.88
CA PRO A 277 -15.12 -21.24 16.01
C PRO A 277 -14.32 -21.27 14.70
N SER A 278 -13.95 -22.47 14.25
CA SER A 278 -13.24 -22.66 12.97
C SER A 278 -14.02 -22.06 11.80
N VAL A 279 -13.29 -21.47 10.85
CA VAL A 279 -13.81 -20.91 9.59
C VAL A 279 -13.50 -21.81 8.38
N ASP A 280 -13.14 -23.08 8.59
CA ASP A 280 -12.74 -24.00 7.51
C ASP A 280 -13.82 -24.10 6.40
N ASP A 281 -15.10 -24.06 6.81
CA ASP A 281 -16.24 -24.09 5.91
C ASP A 281 -16.50 -22.74 5.19
N ILE A 282 -15.72 -21.70 5.48
CA ILE A 282 -15.84 -20.36 4.91
C ILE A 282 -14.55 -19.95 4.19
N ARG A 283 -13.46 -19.66 4.90
CA ARG A 283 -12.25 -19.04 4.32
C ARG A 283 -11.38 -20.03 3.55
N TYR A 284 -11.26 -21.26 4.02
CA TYR A 284 -10.36 -22.27 3.46
C TYR A 284 -11.04 -23.21 2.47
N VAL A 285 -12.05 -22.69 1.78
CA VAL A 285 -12.73 -23.34 0.66
C VAL A 285 -12.18 -22.79 -0.65
N ILE A 286 -11.75 -23.65 -1.57
CA ILE A 286 -11.27 -23.21 -2.90
C ILE A 286 -12.39 -22.41 -3.60
N TRP A 287 -12.05 -21.31 -4.27
CA TRP A 287 -12.99 -20.41 -4.94
C TRP A 287 -14.04 -21.11 -5.82
N GLY A 288 -13.63 -22.17 -6.53
CA GLY A 288 -14.51 -22.97 -7.39
C GLY A 288 -15.56 -23.78 -6.63
N ASP A 289 -15.29 -24.08 -5.37
CA ASP A 289 -16.14 -24.88 -4.48
C ASP A 289 -17.05 -23.99 -3.60
N LEU A 290 -16.88 -22.66 -3.62
CA LEU A 290 -17.80 -21.73 -2.98
C LEU A 290 -19.20 -21.82 -3.59
N SER A 291 -20.22 -21.67 -2.73
CA SER A 291 -21.59 -21.46 -3.20
C SER A 291 -21.68 -20.19 -4.05
N GLU A 292 -22.66 -20.14 -4.95
CA GLU A 292 -22.85 -18.99 -5.84
C GLU A 292 -23.05 -17.68 -5.04
N ASP A 293 -23.83 -17.74 -3.96
CA ASP A 293 -24.08 -16.59 -3.08
C ASP A 293 -22.79 -16.11 -2.39
N ARG A 294 -21.97 -17.02 -1.84
CA ARG A 294 -20.70 -16.65 -1.19
C ARG A 294 -19.69 -16.11 -2.18
N ARG A 295 -19.55 -16.74 -3.34
CA ARG A 295 -18.65 -16.27 -4.40
C ARG A 295 -19.04 -14.88 -4.89
N LYS A 296 -20.34 -14.59 -4.98
CA LYS A 296 -20.86 -13.26 -5.31
C LYS A 296 -20.50 -12.22 -4.24
N LEU A 297 -20.76 -12.52 -2.96
CA LEU A 297 -20.38 -11.63 -1.85
C LEU A 297 -18.87 -11.38 -1.81
N ALA A 298 -18.05 -12.43 -1.99
CA ALA A 298 -16.59 -12.30 -2.05
C ALA A 298 -16.15 -11.43 -3.23
N SER A 299 -16.75 -11.60 -4.41
CA SER A 299 -16.47 -10.74 -5.56
C SER A 299 -16.83 -9.27 -5.31
N GLU A 300 -17.93 -9.02 -4.60
CA GLU A 300 -18.35 -7.67 -4.21
C GLU A 300 -17.43 -7.03 -3.14
N LEU A 301 -16.68 -7.84 -2.40
CA LEU A 301 -15.61 -7.41 -1.49
C LEU A 301 -14.25 -7.24 -2.18
N GLY A 302 -14.17 -7.47 -3.50
CA GLY A 302 -12.94 -7.33 -4.28
C GLY A 302 -12.11 -8.61 -4.43
N TYR A 303 -12.58 -9.76 -3.93
CA TYR A 303 -11.92 -11.03 -4.18
C TYR A 303 -12.11 -11.49 -5.63
N ASP A 304 -11.06 -12.12 -6.17
CA ASP A 304 -11.16 -12.99 -7.33
C ASP A 304 -10.64 -14.39 -6.99
N LYS A 305 -10.54 -15.27 -8.01
CA LYS A 305 -10.03 -16.64 -7.79
C LYS A 305 -8.61 -16.62 -7.20
N GLY A 306 -7.74 -15.76 -7.70
CA GLY A 306 -6.34 -15.68 -7.30
C GLY A 306 -6.20 -15.18 -5.88
N THR A 307 -6.86 -14.06 -5.56
CA THR A 307 -6.76 -13.42 -4.25
C THR A 307 -7.51 -14.19 -3.16
N TRP A 308 -8.64 -14.83 -3.49
CA TRP A 308 -9.31 -15.73 -2.55
C TRP A 308 -8.48 -16.98 -2.25
N ASN A 309 -7.95 -17.64 -3.30
CA ASN A 309 -7.18 -18.86 -3.11
C ASN A 309 -5.79 -18.61 -2.51
N THR A 310 -5.36 -17.37 -2.30
CA THR A 310 -4.05 -17.04 -1.75
C THR A 310 -4.26 -16.13 -0.54
N PRO A 311 -4.38 -16.67 0.68
CA PRO A 311 -4.59 -15.86 1.89
C PRO A 311 -3.53 -14.76 2.06
N GLY A 312 -3.97 -13.59 2.53
CA GLY A 312 -3.14 -12.39 2.72
C GLY A 312 -2.91 -11.56 1.45
N THR A 313 -3.68 -11.78 0.38
CA THR A 313 -3.42 -11.11 -0.91
C THR A 313 -4.56 -10.22 -1.43
N ALA A 314 -5.78 -10.34 -0.89
CA ALA A 314 -6.85 -9.40 -1.25
C ALA A 314 -6.79 -8.16 -0.36
N ASP A 315 -7.03 -6.95 -0.89
CA ASP A 315 -6.85 -5.74 -0.06
C ASP A 315 -7.78 -5.69 1.14
N ILE A 316 -8.97 -6.25 0.99
CA ILE A 316 -9.96 -6.30 2.05
C ILE A 316 -9.41 -7.04 3.29
N GLU A 317 -8.46 -7.97 3.11
CA GLU A 317 -7.82 -8.71 4.21
C GLU A 317 -6.87 -7.86 5.06
N TYR A 318 -6.51 -6.64 4.63
CA TYR A 318 -5.71 -5.70 5.43
C TYR A 318 -6.53 -4.80 6.35
N TYR A 319 -7.86 -4.93 6.34
CA TYR A 319 -8.73 -4.15 7.20
C TYR A 319 -9.35 -5.04 8.28
N SER A 320 -9.20 -4.62 9.53
CA SER A 320 -10.07 -5.10 10.61
C SER A 320 -11.52 -4.69 10.36
N ILE A 321 -12.47 -5.35 11.02
CA ILE A 321 -13.88 -4.93 10.95
C ILE A 321 -14.07 -3.49 11.44
N GLU A 322 -13.36 -3.11 12.51
CA GLU A 322 -13.38 -1.74 13.03
C GLU A 322 -12.83 -0.74 11.99
N GLY A 323 -11.71 -1.05 11.35
CA GLY A 323 -11.12 -0.20 10.32
C GLY A 323 -12.03 -0.03 9.09
N LEU A 324 -12.78 -1.08 8.71
CA LEU A 324 -13.81 -0.96 7.67
C LEU A 324 -14.96 -0.02 8.10
N ALA A 325 -15.40 -0.10 9.35
CA ALA A 325 -16.46 0.76 9.87
C ALA A 325 -16.01 2.23 9.91
N GLU A 326 -14.78 2.50 10.33
CA GLU A 326 -14.19 3.86 10.35
C GLU A 326 -14.02 4.45 8.96
N ALA A 327 -13.64 3.63 7.97
CA ALA A 327 -13.54 4.03 6.57
C ALA A 327 -14.91 4.24 5.87
N GLU A 328 -16.01 4.26 6.63
CA GLU A 328 -17.40 4.34 6.15
C GLU A 328 -17.78 3.19 5.20
N ARG A 329 -17.10 2.04 5.28
CA ARG A 329 -17.34 0.83 4.46
C ARG A 329 -18.32 -0.15 5.11
N GLN A 330 -19.39 0.36 5.71
CA GLN A 330 -20.40 -0.45 6.41
C GLN A 330 -21.04 -1.54 5.53
N ASP A 331 -21.14 -1.29 4.22
CA ASP A 331 -21.63 -2.28 3.25
C ASP A 331 -20.73 -3.52 3.20
N ASP A 332 -19.41 -3.36 3.35
CA ASP A 332 -18.48 -4.47 3.33
C ASP A 332 -18.51 -5.27 4.62
N THR A 333 -18.62 -4.61 5.78
CA THR A 333 -18.89 -5.28 7.06
C THR A 333 -20.16 -6.12 7.00
N ASN A 334 -21.23 -5.61 6.38
CA ASN A 334 -22.48 -6.36 6.21
C ASN A 334 -22.29 -7.61 5.33
N LYS A 335 -21.53 -7.49 4.23
CA LYS A 335 -21.23 -8.64 3.35
C LYS A 335 -20.36 -9.69 4.03
N ILE A 336 -19.38 -9.27 4.84
CA ILE A 336 -18.55 -10.17 5.64
C ILE A 336 -19.43 -10.98 6.61
N SER A 337 -20.34 -10.31 7.31
CA SER A 337 -21.32 -10.96 8.17
C SER A 337 -22.28 -11.89 7.40
N GLU A 338 -22.78 -11.46 6.22
CA GLU A 338 -23.65 -12.27 5.37
C GLU A 338 -22.94 -13.52 4.82
N MET A 339 -21.62 -13.45 4.60
CA MET A 339 -20.80 -14.60 4.22
C MET A 339 -20.66 -15.64 5.34
N GLY A 340 -20.88 -15.20 6.59
CA GLY A 340 -20.95 -16.02 7.79
C GLY A 340 -19.80 -15.81 8.77
N PHE A 341 -18.96 -14.79 8.59
CA PHE A 341 -17.93 -14.43 9.58
C PHE A 341 -18.53 -13.64 10.73
N SER A 342 -18.12 -13.94 11.96
CA SER A 342 -18.16 -12.95 13.05
C SER A 342 -16.97 -12.00 12.95
N ASP A 343 -17.02 -10.91 13.70
CA ASP A 343 -15.95 -9.91 13.71
C ASP A 343 -14.63 -10.54 14.17
N GLU A 344 -14.68 -11.34 15.24
CA GLU A 344 -13.51 -12.04 15.77
C GLU A 344 -12.95 -13.08 14.80
N GLN A 345 -13.82 -13.74 14.02
CA GLN A 345 -13.40 -14.70 13.02
C GLN A 345 -12.68 -14.03 11.84
N TRP A 346 -13.17 -12.86 11.42
CA TRP A 346 -12.52 -12.08 10.37
C TRP A 346 -11.16 -11.57 10.85
N ASP A 347 -11.13 -10.92 12.01
CA ASP A 347 -9.91 -10.34 12.56
C ASP A 347 -8.83 -11.39 12.84
N CYS A 348 -9.23 -12.61 13.22
CA CYS A 348 -8.30 -13.70 13.48
C CYS A 348 -7.86 -14.45 12.21
N TYR A 349 -8.79 -15.01 11.43
CA TYR A 349 -8.43 -15.97 10.36
C TYR A 349 -8.18 -15.34 8.98
N VAL A 350 -8.56 -14.08 8.80
CA VAL A 350 -8.42 -13.38 7.52
C VAL A 350 -7.41 -12.25 7.66
N HIS A 351 -7.61 -11.40 8.66
CA HIS A 351 -6.79 -10.21 8.88
C HIS A 351 -5.60 -10.45 9.82
N HIS A 352 -5.61 -11.48 10.65
CA HIS A 352 -4.56 -11.81 11.62
C HIS A 352 -4.13 -10.63 12.52
N TYR A 353 -5.08 -9.73 12.84
CA TYR A 353 -4.88 -8.53 13.66
C TYR A 353 -3.77 -7.57 13.17
N ILE A 354 -3.32 -7.67 11.91
CA ILE A 354 -2.12 -6.96 11.45
C ILE A 354 -2.25 -5.44 11.42
N SER A 355 -3.47 -4.90 11.34
CA SER A 355 -3.74 -3.46 11.39
C SER A 355 -4.06 -2.92 12.80
N PHE A 356 -3.97 -3.73 13.86
CA PHE A 356 -4.28 -3.28 15.22
C PHE A 356 -3.10 -2.49 15.80
N SER A 357 -3.37 -1.48 16.63
CA SER A 357 -2.36 -0.90 17.50
C SER A 357 -2.01 -1.87 18.63
N TRP A 358 -0.83 -1.74 19.25
CA TRP A 358 -0.46 -2.61 20.37
C TRP A 358 -1.46 -2.53 21.54
N GLU A 359 -1.98 -1.34 21.86
CA GLU A 359 -3.04 -1.15 22.87
C GLU A 359 -4.32 -1.92 22.51
N ALA A 360 -4.70 -1.94 21.22
CA ALA A 360 -5.84 -2.71 20.76
C ALA A 360 -5.58 -4.23 20.86
N LEU A 361 -4.36 -4.69 20.55
CA LEU A 361 -3.94 -6.08 20.76
C LEU A 361 -4.05 -6.51 22.23
N GLU A 362 -3.61 -5.67 23.16
CA GLU A 362 -3.74 -5.91 24.61
C GLU A 362 -5.21 -5.94 25.05
N SER A 363 -6.03 -5.03 24.50
CA SER A 363 -7.46 -4.93 24.80
C SER A 363 -8.22 -6.20 24.40
N VAL A 364 -7.89 -6.78 23.24
CA VAL A 364 -8.47 -8.06 22.77
C VAL A 364 -7.71 -9.29 23.27
N GLY A 365 -6.60 -9.10 23.98
CA GLY A 365 -5.84 -10.15 24.67
C GLY A 365 -4.98 -11.04 23.78
N VAL A 366 -4.52 -10.55 22.62
CA VAL A 366 -3.69 -11.31 21.66
C VAL A 366 -2.23 -10.84 21.60
N ASP A 367 -1.87 -9.78 22.33
CA ASP A 367 -0.50 -9.23 22.45
C ASP A 367 0.53 -10.28 22.90
N SER A 368 0.14 -11.18 23.80
CA SER A 368 1.01 -12.25 24.29
C SER A 368 1.41 -13.24 23.18
N HIS A 369 0.56 -13.41 22.15
CA HIS A 369 0.87 -14.27 21.01
C HIS A 369 1.90 -13.61 20.07
N PHE A 370 1.77 -12.31 19.82
CA PHE A 370 2.80 -11.53 19.13
C PHE A 370 4.12 -11.54 19.90
N THR A 371 4.07 -11.39 21.23
CA THR A 371 5.25 -11.50 22.09
C THR A 371 5.94 -12.86 21.97
N SER A 372 5.18 -13.94 21.81
CA SER A 372 5.71 -15.29 21.60
C SER A 372 6.41 -15.46 20.25
N LEU A 373 6.04 -14.65 19.26
CA LEU A 373 6.75 -14.53 17.98
C LEU A 373 7.98 -13.60 18.07
N GLY A 374 8.19 -12.94 19.22
CA GLY A 374 9.30 -12.02 19.45
C GLY A 374 8.97 -10.57 19.11
N TRP A 375 7.73 -10.25 18.75
CA TRP A 375 7.27 -8.87 18.65
C TRP A 375 7.26 -8.20 20.04
N SER A 376 7.53 -6.91 20.06
CA SER A 376 7.39 -6.07 21.24
C SER A 376 6.57 -4.85 20.85
N GLN A 377 6.03 -4.12 21.82
CA GLN A 377 5.38 -2.85 21.52
C GLN A 377 6.31 -1.92 20.72
N LEU A 378 7.60 -1.83 21.05
CA LEU A 378 8.50 -0.91 20.34
C LEU A 378 8.73 -1.31 18.88
N SER A 379 8.82 -2.61 18.58
CA SER A 379 8.96 -3.07 17.19
C SER A 379 7.63 -3.06 16.44
N TRP A 380 6.52 -3.35 17.13
CA TRP A 380 5.15 -3.23 16.61
C TRP A 380 4.69 -1.79 16.43
N ASP A 381 5.27 -0.87 17.21
CA ASP A 381 5.06 0.56 17.11
C ASP A 381 6.23 1.22 16.36
N GLY A 382 7.16 0.44 15.76
CA GLY A 382 8.11 0.86 14.73
C GLY A 382 9.08 1.92 15.24
N GLU A 383 9.20 1.99 16.56
CA GLU A 383 10.17 2.76 17.31
C GLU A 383 11.56 2.09 17.26
N THR A 384 11.65 0.88 16.70
CA THR A 384 12.90 0.16 16.42
C THR A 384 12.87 -0.47 15.03
N ASP A 385 14.06 -0.63 14.43
CA ASP A 385 14.25 -1.38 13.19
C ASP A 385 14.35 -2.91 13.43
N GLU A 386 14.13 -3.38 14.67
CA GLU A 386 14.30 -4.79 15.04
C GLU A 386 13.03 -5.57 14.72
N VAL A 387 13.07 -6.28 13.59
CA VAL A 387 12.05 -7.27 13.20
C VAL A 387 12.31 -8.60 13.91
N PRO A 388 11.28 -9.28 14.44
CA PRO A 388 11.48 -10.58 15.07
C PRO A 388 11.99 -11.64 14.10
N ALA A 389 12.86 -12.53 14.58
CA ALA A 389 13.41 -13.60 13.75
C ALA A 389 12.35 -14.61 13.27
N SER A 390 11.17 -14.64 13.90
CA SER A 390 10.03 -15.46 13.44
C SER A 390 9.61 -15.11 12.02
N GLU A 391 9.74 -13.85 11.61
CA GLU A 391 9.26 -13.36 10.32
C GLU A 391 10.03 -13.97 9.13
N GLU A 392 11.23 -14.50 9.38
CA GLU A 392 12.05 -15.16 8.35
C GLU A 392 11.96 -16.70 8.40
N LYS A 393 11.26 -17.25 9.41
CA LYS A 393 11.15 -18.70 9.62
C LYS A 393 9.94 -19.27 8.88
N SER A 394 10.13 -20.41 8.24
CA SER A 394 9.04 -21.30 7.88
C SER A 394 8.40 -21.92 9.12
N TRP A 395 7.19 -22.46 8.99
CA TRP A 395 6.46 -23.07 10.10
C TRP A 395 7.25 -24.16 10.84
N GLU A 396 8.03 -24.97 10.10
CA GLU A 396 8.85 -26.03 10.66
C GLU A 396 10.08 -25.52 11.43
N GLU A 397 10.52 -24.28 11.12
CA GLU A 397 11.65 -23.62 11.77
C GLU A 397 11.23 -22.83 13.03
N LEU A 398 9.94 -22.54 13.19
CA LEU A 398 9.39 -21.97 14.40
C LEU A 398 9.63 -22.92 15.59
N SER A 399 10.05 -22.33 16.71
CA SER A 399 10.06 -23.02 18.00
C SER A 399 8.63 -23.36 18.44
N ASP A 400 8.49 -24.26 19.43
CA ASP A 400 7.17 -24.62 19.96
C ASP A 400 6.41 -23.41 20.54
N GLU A 401 7.14 -22.45 21.13
CA GLU A 401 6.59 -21.21 21.65
C GLU A 401 6.11 -20.29 20.51
N GLU A 402 6.94 -20.09 19.48
CA GLU A 402 6.57 -19.30 18.30
C GLU A 402 5.37 -19.92 17.57
N ARG A 403 5.35 -21.25 17.37
CA ARG A 403 4.19 -21.95 16.77
C ARG A 403 2.94 -21.76 17.61
N SER A 404 3.04 -21.85 18.93
CA SER A 404 1.91 -21.59 19.82
C SER A 404 1.41 -20.15 19.71
N GLY A 405 2.31 -19.18 19.55
CA GLY A 405 1.97 -17.78 19.25
C GLY A 405 1.25 -17.65 17.91
N ALA A 406 1.79 -18.22 16.84
CA ALA A 406 1.19 -18.21 15.51
C ALA A 406 -0.23 -18.82 15.51
N VAL A 407 -0.41 -19.97 16.17
CA VAL A 407 -1.74 -20.60 16.35
C VAL A 407 -2.68 -19.70 17.15
N GLY A 408 -2.19 -19.01 18.18
CA GLY A 408 -2.97 -18.03 18.94
C GLY A 408 -3.45 -16.84 18.10
N LEU A 409 -2.73 -16.52 17.01
CA LEU A 409 -3.11 -15.54 15.99
C LEU A 409 -3.88 -16.15 14.81
N CYS A 410 -4.42 -17.36 14.99
CA CYS A 410 -5.14 -18.13 13.98
C CYS A 410 -4.34 -18.47 12.71
N TYR A 411 -3.01 -18.40 12.74
CA TYR A 411 -2.22 -19.00 11.67
C TYR A 411 -2.26 -20.52 11.76
N ILE A 412 -2.41 -21.15 10.61
CA ILE A 412 -2.11 -22.56 10.40
C ILE A 412 -0.81 -22.64 9.58
N HIS A 413 -0.17 -23.81 9.56
CA HIS A 413 1.05 -24.04 8.78
C HIS A 413 0.92 -23.48 7.36
N GLN A 414 -0.20 -23.78 6.69
CA GLN A 414 -0.42 -23.37 5.32
C GLN A 414 -0.50 -21.85 5.16
N THR A 415 -1.19 -21.14 6.07
CA THR A 415 -1.30 -19.68 5.98
C THR A 415 -0.03 -18.99 6.43
N TRP A 416 0.71 -19.56 7.39
CA TRP A 416 2.01 -19.02 7.80
C TRP A 416 3.04 -19.07 6.68
N ASP A 417 3.11 -20.18 5.94
CA ASP A 417 4.07 -20.36 4.84
C ASP A 417 3.55 -19.83 3.48
N GLY A 418 2.36 -19.20 3.45
CA GLY A 418 1.82 -18.56 2.25
C GLY A 418 1.36 -19.54 1.17
N TYR A 419 0.91 -20.74 1.55
CA TYR A 419 0.40 -21.70 0.58
C TYR A 419 -0.93 -21.23 -0.02
N SER A 420 -1.06 -21.36 -1.34
CA SER A 420 -2.34 -21.20 -2.01
C SER A 420 -3.24 -22.42 -1.71
N LEU A 421 -4.54 -22.18 -1.58
CA LEU A 421 -5.60 -23.20 -1.53
C LEU A 421 -5.62 -24.11 -2.77
N ASP A 422 -5.11 -23.62 -3.92
CA ASP A 422 -4.96 -24.41 -5.14
C ASP A 422 -3.68 -25.29 -5.13
N ASP A 423 -2.76 -25.08 -4.17
CA ASP A 423 -1.54 -25.88 -4.04
C ASP A 423 -1.91 -27.31 -3.59
N PRO A 424 -1.48 -28.37 -4.31
CA PRO A 424 -1.66 -29.75 -3.86
C PRO A 424 -1.12 -30.00 -2.43
N GLU A 425 -0.11 -29.24 -2.00
CA GLU A 425 0.48 -29.33 -0.67
C GLU A 425 -0.50 -28.85 0.42
N TRP A 426 -1.42 -27.91 0.12
CA TRP A 426 -2.42 -27.43 1.07
C TRP A 426 -3.21 -28.59 1.71
N LYS A 427 -3.72 -29.49 0.86
CA LYS A 427 -4.50 -30.68 1.29
C LYS A 427 -3.63 -31.73 1.95
N ALA A 428 -2.38 -31.87 1.51
CA ALA A 428 -1.45 -32.82 2.07
C ALA A 428 -1.08 -32.46 3.52
N ILE A 429 -0.84 -31.17 3.79
CA ILE A 429 -0.51 -30.63 5.12
C ILE A 429 -1.75 -30.63 6.02
N GLY A 430 -2.93 -30.27 5.50
CA GLY A 430 -4.16 -30.21 6.31
C GLY A 430 -4.60 -31.57 6.84
N SER A 431 -4.24 -32.64 6.14
CA SER A 431 -4.45 -34.02 6.59
C SER A 431 -3.49 -34.45 7.71
N GLN A 432 -2.44 -33.67 7.97
CA GLN A 432 -1.41 -33.94 8.98
C GLN A 432 -1.52 -33.05 10.22
N ASN A 433 -2.55 -32.18 10.30
CA ASN A 433 -2.66 -31.26 11.42
C ASN A 433 -2.74 -32.04 12.76
N PRO A 434 -1.82 -31.79 13.71
CA PRO A 434 -1.53 -32.72 14.79
C PRO A 434 -2.40 -32.44 16.01
N GLU A 435 -3.59 -33.01 16.08
CA GLU A 435 -4.13 -33.41 17.39
C GLU A 435 -3.29 -34.56 18.00
N SER A 436 -2.37 -35.16 17.23
CA SER A 436 -1.48 -36.22 17.69
C SER A 436 -0.02 -35.88 17.42
N GLY A 437 0.73 -35.49 18.45
CA GLY A 437 2.17 -35.24 18.37
C GLY A 437 2.96 -36.48 17.92
N ALA A 438 3.18 -36.61 16.62
CA ALA A 438 4.00 -37.64 16.02
C ALA A 438 4.91 -37.05 14.94
N ASP A 439 6.21 -37.34 15.10
CA ASP A 439 7.31 -36.93 14.22
C ASP A 439 7.00 -37.16 12.73
N SER A 440 7.04 -36.09 11.93
CA SER A 440 6.92 -36.14 10.46
C SER A 440 8.23 -35.74 9.79
N PRO A 441 8.56 -36.29 8.60
CA PRO A 441 9.88 -36.18 7.99
C PRO A 441 10.08 -34.88 7.20
N SER A 442 11.18 -34.19 7.48
CA SER A 442 11.66 -33.01 6.76
C SER A 442 12.28 -33.38 5.41
N GLU A 443 11.82 -32.78 4.32
CA GLU A 443 12.64 -32.36 3.16
C GLU A 443 11.74 -31.73 2.06
N SER A 444 11.74 -30.38 1.95
CA SER A 444 11.69 -29.59 0.68
C SER A 444 11.04 -28.18 0.72
N ALA A 445 11.07 -27.41 1.81
CA ALA A 445 10.46 -26.06 1.87
C ALA A 445 11.42 -24.86 1.63
N SER A 446 12.57 -25.06 0.97
CA SER A 446 13.71 -24.11 1.01
C SER A 446 13.63 -22.85 0.11
N SER A 447 12.45 -22.33 -0.27
CA SER A 447 12.43 -21.04 -1.00
C SER A 447 11.15 -20.20 -0.87
N ARG A 448 10.27 -20.49 0.09
CA ARG A 448 9.04 -19.72 0.28
C ARG A 448 9.25 -18.79 1.50
N GLN A 449 9.10 -17.48 1.30
CA GLN A 449 9.08 -16.52 2.39
C GLN A 449 7.75 -16.66 3.13
N SER A 450 7.77 -16.71 4.46
CA SER A 450 6.55 -16.82 5.27
C SER A 450 5.72 -15.54 5.16
N VAL A 451 4.42 -15.64 5.43
CA VAL A 451 3.48 -14.51 5.50
C VAL A 451 3.85 -13.58 6.67
N ALA A 452 4.59 -14.08 7.66
CA ALA A 452 5.20 -13.26 8.70
C ALA A 452 6.22 -12.26 8.13
N SER A 453 6.99 -12.59 7.10
CA SER A 453 7.83 -11.57 6.41
C SER A 453 7.05 -10.35 5.88
N TRP A 454 5.72 -10.42 5.76
CA TRP A 454 4.82 -9.33 5.36
C TRP A 454 4.27 -8.52 6.54
N LEU A 455 4.09 -9.16 7.71
CA LEU A 455 3.66 -8.53 8.97
C LEU A 455 4.62 -7.40 9.36
N SER A 456 5.93 -7.64 9.28
CA SER A 456 6.93 -6.61 9.52
C SER A 456 6.88 -5.41 8.59
N LEU A 457 6.46 -5.59 7.33
CA LEU A 457 6.35 -4.48 6.39
C LEU A 457 5.12 -3.61 6.73
N LEU A 458 4.00 -4.23 7.10
CA LEU A 458 2.73 -3.55 7.40
C LEU A 458 2.73 -2.83 8.74
N ILE A 459 3.42 -3.39 9.73
CA ILE A 459 3.64 -2.78 11.03
C ILE A 459 4.38 -1.44 10.85
N THR A 460 5.58 -1.45 10.25
CA THR A 460 6.33 -0.21 9.96
C THR A 460 5.50 0.85 9.21
N ILE A 461 4.58 0.42 8.34
CA ILE A 461 3.63 1.24 7.59
C ILE A 461 2.53 1.87 8.48
N TYR A 462 1.92 1.12 9.41
CA TYR A 462 0.85 1.62 10.30
C TYR A 462 1.35 2.62 11.34
N ILE A 463 2.58 2.44 11.80
CA ILE A 463 3.26 3.27 12.80
C ILE A 463 3.57 4.66 12.29
N THR A 464 4.23 4.70 11.13
CA THR A 464 4.69 5.95 10.55
C THR A 464 3.52 6.86 10.18
N ALA A 465 2.34 6.28 9.92
CA ALA A 465 1.11 7.03 9.69
C ALA A 465 0.47 7.61 10.98
N ASN A 466 0.63 6.98 12.15
CA ASN A 466 -0.07 7.37 13.39
C ASN A 466 0.78 8.19 14.38
N SER A 467 2.12 8.19 14.28
CA SER A 467 2.98 9.01 15.15
C SER A 467 2.98 10.52 14.83
N PHE A 468 2.25 10.96 13.81
CA PHE A 468 2.24 12.35 13.31
C PHE A 468 0.92 13.11 13.47
N VAL A 469 0.02 12.64 14.35
CA VAL A 469 -1.22 13.36 14.76
C VAL A 469 -1.08 14.03 16.13
#